data_AF-A0A2M8B451-F1
#
_entry.id   AF-A0A2M8B451-F1
#
_cell.length_a   1.000
_cell.length_b   1.000
_cell.length_c   1.000
_cell.angle_alpha   90.00
_cell.angle_beta   90.00
_cell.angle_gamma   90.00
#
_symmetry.space_group_name_H-M   'P 1'
#
loop_
_entity.id
_entity.type
_entity.pdbx_description
1 polymer ?
#
loop_
_entity_poly.entity_id
_entity_poly.type
_entity_poly.pdbx_seq_one_letter_code
_entity_poly.pdbx_strand_id
1 'polypeptide(L)'
;PALASLKVAPKELVATYKGTEHKATVNDDGTITINGKTFNSPSRAGKEITGREVDGWTFWSYKKEDGTFVKINELRKVVGE
;
A
#
# COMPACT_ATOMS: atom_id res chain seq x y z
N PRO A 1 -0.73 -5.64 12.36
CA PRO A 1 -1.27 -4.83 11.23
C PRO A 1 -0.87 -5.48 9.91
N ALA A 2 -1.64 -5.29 8.84
CA ALA A 2 -1.44 -6.04 7.58
C ALA A 2 -0.01 -5.93 7.03
N LEU A 3 0.64 -4.77 7.18
CA LEU A 3 1.98 -4.52 6.66
C LEU A 3 3.12 -4.82 7.64
N ALA A 4 2.86 -4.99 8.94
CA ALA A 4 3.92 -5.25 9.93
C ALA A 4 4.55 -6.65 9.80
N SER A 5 3.91 -7.58 9.07
CA SER A 5 4.51 -8.88 8.74
C SER A 5 5.43 -8.82 7.52
N LEU A 6 5.53 -7.68 6.82
CA LEU A 6 6.47 -7.53 5.69
C LEU A 6 7.84 -7.12 6.24
N LYS A 7 8.87 -7.92 5.93
CA LYS A 7 10.28 -7.60 6.23
C LYS A 7 10.75 -6.28 5.61
N VAL A 8 10.08 -5.84 4.54
CA VAL A 8 10.28 -4.54 3.91
C VAL A 8 8.92 -3.86 3.79
N ALA A 9 8.63 -2.95 4.72
CA ALA A 9 7.48 -2.07 4.59
C ALA A 9 7.92 -0.88 3.70
N PRO A 10 7.43 -0.76 2.45
CA PRO A 10 7.78 0.38 1.61
C PRO A 10 7.25 1.66 2.26
N LYS A 11 8.12 2.63 2.52
CA LYS A 11 7.76 3.91 3.16
C LYS A 11 6.70 4.69 2.39
N GLU A 12 6.65 4.51 1.08
CA GLU A 12 5.72 5.19 0.18
C GLU A 12 5.03 4.21 -0.76
N LEU A 13 3.71 4.33 -0.84
CA LEU A 13 2.83 3.64 -1.77
C LEU A 13 2.22 4.65 -2.72
N VAL A 14 1.96 4.19 -3.94
CA VAL A 14 1.30 4.92 -5.00
C VAL A 14 0.21 4.01 -5.57
N ALA A 15 -0.98 4.55 -5.73
CA ALA A 15 -2.10 3.89 -6.37
C ALA A 15 -2.69 4.80 -7.42
N THR A 16 -2.85 4.31 -8.64
CA THR A 16 -3.50 5.05 -9.71
C THR A 16 -4.96 4.61 -9.80
N TYR A 17 -5.89 5.52 -9.55
CA TYR A 17 -7.32 5.25 -9.63
C TYR A 17 -8.03 6.32 -10.45
N LYS A 18 -8.77 5.90 -11.50
CA LYS A 18 -9.47 6.79 -12.43
C LYS A 18 -8.58 7.91 -13.04
N GLY A 19 -7.30 7.62 -13.27
CA GLY A 19 -6.34 8.60 -13.79
C GLY A 19 -5.79 9.57 -12.73
N THR A 20 -6.19 9.42 -11.47
CA THR A 20 -5.63 10.16 -10.33
C THR A 20 -4.60 9.28 -9.62
N GLU A 21 -3.38 9.78 -9.46
CA GLU A 21 -2.38 9.15 -8.62
C GLU A 21 -2.59 9.55 -7.16
N HIS A 22 -2.83 8.54 -6.31
CA HIS A 22 -2.96 8.67 -4.88
C HIS A 22 -1.71 8.13 -4.21
N LYS A 23 -1.10 8.96 -3.37
CA LYS A 23 0.09 8.58 -2.58
C LYS A 23 -0.33 8.23 -1.15
N ALA A 24 0.28 7.20 -0.59
CA ALA A 24 0.16 6.83 0.81
C ALA A 24 1.53 6.62 1.42
N THR A 25 1.66 6.89 2.70
CA THR A 25 2.88 6.64 3.47
C THR A 25 2.65 5.44 4.36
N VAL A 26 3.59 4.50 4.41
CA VAL A 26 3.53 3.39 5.38
C VAL A 26 4.44 3.72 6.54
N ASN A 27 3.90 3.67 7.74
CA ASN A 27 4.67 3.77 8.98
C ASN A 27 5.29 2.41 9.33
N ASP A 28 6.40 2.42 10.06
CA ASP A 28 7.07 1.20 10.56
C ASP A 28 6.14 0.29 11.38
N ASP A 29 5.09 0.85 12.00
CA ASP A 29 4.04 0.09 12.70
C ASP A 29 3.17 -0.75 11.73
N GLY A 30 3.32 -0.60 10.41
CA GLY A 30 2.50 -1.24 9.39
C GLY A 30 1.14 -0.57 9.18
N THR A 31 1.02 0.70 9.59
CA THR A 31 -0.12 1.57 9.28
C THR A 31 0.15 2.40 8.04
N ILE A 32 -0.90 2.82 7.35
CA ILE A 32 -0.88 3.51 6.06
C ILE A 32 -1.52 4.88 6.26
N THR A 33 -0.77 5.95 6.09
CA THR A 33 -1.26 7.33 6.17
C THR A 33 -1.52 7.88 4.77
N ILE A 34 -2.74 8.34 4.51
CA ILE A 34 -3.16 8.95 3.24
C ILE A 34 -3.77 10.30 3.55
N ASN A 35 -3.20 11.37 3.00
CA ASN A 35 -3.78 12.72 3.09
C ASN A 35 -4.16 13.12 4.54
N GLY A 36 -3.29 12.78 5.50
CA GLY A 36 -3.51 13.05 6.93
C GLY A 36 -4.38 12.04 7.70
N LYS A 37 -4.90 11.01 7.03
CA LYS A 37 -5.66 9.92 7.68
C LYS A 37 -4.85 8.64 7.77
N THR A 38 -4.74 8.08 8.97
CA THR A 38 -3.99 6.85 9.23
C THR A 38 -4.92 5.63 9.24
N PHE A 39 -4.57 4.61 8.47
CA PHE A 39 -5.31 3.37 8.27
C PHE A 39 -4.44 2.17 8.64
N ASN A 40 -4.92 1.26 9.47
CA ASN A 40 -4.18 0.05 9.79
C ASN A 40 -4.30 -1.07 8.74
N SER A 41 -5.07 -0.84 7.66
CA SER A 41 -5.43 -1.85 6.67
C SER A 41 -5.41 -1.28 5.25
N PRO A 42 -4.70 -1.91 4.30
CA PRO A 42 -4.65 -1.48 2.90
C PRO A 42 -6.02 -1.51 2.23
N SER A 43 -6.91 -2.42 2.63
CA SER A 43 -8.29 -2.46 2.13
C SER A 43 -9.14 -1.28 2.59
N ARG A 44 -8.94 -0.77 3.82
CA ARG A 44 -9.64 0.45 4.31
C ARG A 44 -9.13 1.68 3.57
N ALA A 45 -7.82 1.77 3.43
CA ALA A 45 -7.14 2.81 2.66
C ALA A 45 -7.61 2.84 1.19
N GLY A 46 -7.66 1.67 0.53
CA GLY A 46 -8.16 1.55 -0.83
C GLY A 46 -9.66 1.85 -0.94
N LYS A 47 -10.45 1.45 0.06
CA LYS A 47 -11.89 1.76 0.10
C LYS A 47 -12.16 3.26 0.20
N GLU A 48 -11.36 3.99 0.97
CA GLU A 48 -11.54 5.44 1.05
C GLU A 48 -11.17 6.15 -0.26
N ILE A 49 -10.16 5.67 -0.99
CA ILE A 49 -9.78 6.26 -2.28
C ILE A 49 -10.78 5.90 -3.38
N THR A 50 -11.18 4.62 -3.44
CA THR A 50 -12.01 4.12 -4.53
C THR A 50 -13.51 4.35 -4.32
N GLY A 51 -13.91 4.56 -3.06
CA GLY A 51 -15.31 4.59 -2.62
C GLY A 51 -15.98 3.21 -2.57
N ARG A 52 -15.22 2.12 -2.73
CA ARG A 52 -15.74 0.74 -2.89
C ARG A 52 -14.88 -0.25 -2.12
N GLU A 53 -15.40 -1.44 -1.82
CA GLU A 53 -14.54 -2.51 -1.30
C GLU A 53 -13.54 -2.92 -2.38
N VAL A 54 -12.25 -2.81 -2.07
CA VAL A 54 -11.16 -3.11 -2.99
C VAL A 54 -10.05 -3.87 -2.29
N ASP A 55 -9.38 -4.71 -3.08
CA ASP A 55 -8.18 -5.42 -2.69
C ASP A 55 -7.01 -4.44 -2.57
N GLY A 56 -6.81 -3.92 -1.35
CA GLY A 56 -5.72 -2.99 -1.07
C GLY A 56 -4.34 -3.53 -1.51
N TRP A 57 -4.12 -4.83 -1.42
CA TRP A 57 -2.84 -5.45 -1.77
C TRP A 57 -2.44 -5.31 -3.25
N THR A 58 -3.40 -5.43 -4.16
CA THR A 58 -3.17 -5.29 -5.61
C THR A 58 -3.39 -3.87 -6.10
N PHE A 59 -4.11 -3.08 -5.31
CA PHE A 59 -4.40 -1.67 -5.58
C PHE A 59 -3.19 -0.77 -5.30
N TRP A 60 -2.45 -1.07 -4.24
CA TRP A 60 -1.26 -0.33 -3.86
C TRP A 60 -0.01 -0.87 -4.57
N SER A 61 0.69 0.03 -5.24
CA SER A 61 2.04 -0.21 -5.75
C SER A 61 3.03 0.58 -4.92
N TYR A 62 4.27 0.15 -4.86
CA TYR A 62 5.35 0.95 -4.27
C TYR A 62 6.43 1.12 -5.31
N LYS A 63 7.13 2.26 -5.24
CA LYS A 63 8.31 2.48 -6.04
C LYS A 63 9.49 1.86 -5.31
N LYS A 64 10.11 0.86 -5.92
CA LYS A 64 11.37 0.30 -5.43
C LYS A 64 12.49 1.30 -5.72
N GLU A 65 13.59 1.22 -4.97
CA GLU A 65 14.80 2.02 -5.20
C GLU A 65 15.33 1.88 -6.63
N ASP A 66 15.07 0.73 -7.24
CA ASP A 66 15.36 0.37 -8.63
C ASP A 66 14.53 1.15 -9.69
N GLY A 67 13.58 1.99 -9.27
CA GLY A 67 12.68 2.73 -10.16
C GLY A 67 11.48 1.92 -10.67
N THR A 68 11.46 0.62 -10.36
CA THR A 68 10.35 -0.28 -10.70
C THR A 68 9.17 -0.09 -9.75
N PHE A 69 7.97 0.03 -10.32
CA PHE A 69 6.72 -0.01 -9.56
C PHE A 69 6.29 -1.46 -9.37
N VAL A 70 6.27 -1.92 -8.12
CA VAL A 70 5.90 -3.30 -7.78
C VAL A 70 4.67 -3.26 -6.89
N LYS A 71 3.74 -4.20 -7.07
CA LYS A 71 2.55 -4.28 -6.21
C LYS A 71 2.96 -4.78 -4.82
N ILE A 72 2.37 -4.24 -3.76
CA ILE A 72 2.67 -4.70 -2.41
C ILE A 72 2.28 -6.18 -2.20
N ASN A 73 1.33 -6.69 -2.98
CA ASN A 73 0.98 -8.11 -3.00
C ASN A 73 2.18 -9.02 -3.34
N GLU A 74 3.08 -8.57 -4.22
CA GLU A 74 4.26 -9.35 -4.59
C GLU A 74 5.28 -9.42 -3.45
N LEU A 75 5.44 -8.34 -2.68
CA LEU A 75 6.29 -8.38 -1.47
C LEU A 75 5.80 -9.41 -0.45
N ARG A 76 4.49 -9.56 -0.30
CA ARG A 76 3.90 -10.56 0.58
C ARG A 76 4.21 -11.98 0.11
N LYS A 77 4.26 -12.19 -1.21
CA LYS A 77 4.60 -13.48 -1.81
C LYS A 77 6.05 -13.88 -1.54
N VAL A 78 6.96 -12.91 -1.54
CA VAL A 78 8.40 -13.13 -1.31
C VAL A 78 8.73 -13.44 0.17
N VAL A 79 7.89 -13.02 1.11
CA VAL A 79 8.08 -13.31 2.56
C VAL A 79 7.51 -14.68 2.98
N GLY A 80 6.88 -15.42 2.05
CA GLY A 80 6.17 -16.66 2.33
C GLY A 80 6.91 -17.98 2.05
N GLU A 81 8.22 -17.97 1.76
CA GLU A 81 9.05 -19.18 1.64
C GLU A 81 10.17 -19.23 2.68
#